data_AF-B2IKY5-F1
#
_entry.id   AF-B2IKY5-F1
#
_cell.length_a   1.000
_cell.length_b   1.000
_cell.length_c   1.000
_cell.angle_alpha   90.00
_cell.angle_beta   90.00
_cell.angle_gamma   90.00
#
_symmetry.space_group_name_H-M   'P 1'
#
loop_
_entity.id
_entity.type
_entity.pdbx_description
1 polymer ?
#
loop_
_entity_poly.entity_id
_entity_poly.type
_entity_poly.pdbx_seq_one_letter_code
_entity_poly.pdbx_strand_id
1 'polypeptide(L)'
;MAYQTINPYTGETVATFPDATDADVRIALDKAQAAFLRWKETGFADRGRILQKAADLLRANADGYARLLTLEMGKLFAEAPCRSCA
;
A
#
# COMPACT_ATOMS: atom_id res chain seq x y z
N MET A 1 3.75 -17.58 -13.28
CA MET A 1 4.93 -16.72 -13.51
C MET A 1 5.06 -15.88 -12.26
N ALA A 2 6.23 -15.82 -11.62
CA ALA A 2 6.36 -15.06 -10.39
C ALA A 2 6.02 -13.58 -10.62
N TYR A 3 5.22 -13.00 -9.73
CA TYR A 3 4.85 -11.59 -9.76
C TYR A 3 6.11 -10.73 -9.53
N GLN A 4 6.41 -9.82 -10.44
CA GLN A 4 7.68 -9.08 -10.42
C GLN A 4 7.45 -7.59 -10.62
N THR A 5 8.17 -6.80 -9.83
CA THR A 5 8.37 -5.38 -10.09
C THR A 5 9.59 -5.23 -10.98
N ILE A 6 9.42 -4.58 -12.12
CA ILE A 6 10.51 -4.29 -13.06
C ILE A 6 10.57 -2.78 -13.26
N ASN A 7 11.76 -2.20 -13.15
CA ASN A 7 11.98 -0.79 -13.42
C ASN A 7 11.77 -0.53 -14.93
N PRO A 8 10.80 0.28 -15.33
CA PRO A 8 10.48 0.48 -16.75
C PRO A 8 11.54 1.28 -17.51
N TYR A 9 12.40 2.02 -16.81
CA TYR A 9 13.47 2.80 -17.43
C TYR A 9 14.72 1.96 -17.72
N THR A 10 15.11 1.07 -16.80
CA THR A 10 16.33 0.24 -16.95
C THR A 10 16.05 -1.18 -17.43
N GLY A 11 14.81 -1.67 -17.27
CA GLY A 11 14.44 -3.06 -17.52
C GLY A 11 14.88 -4.03 -16.42
N GLU A 12 15.45 -3.53 -15.32
CA GLU A 12 15.95 -4.35 -14.22
C GLU A 12 14.81 -4.81 -13.30
N THR A 13 14.86 -6.07 -12.87
CA THR A 13 13.94 -6.59 -11.85
C THR A 13 14.30 -5.98 -10.50
N VAL A 14 13.37 -5.22 -9.93
CA VAL A 14 13.50 -4.59 -8.61
C VAL A 14 13.21 -5.60 -7.51
N ALA A 15 12.17 -6.41 -7.68
CA ALA A 15 11.78 -7.43 -6.73
C ALA A 15 10.91 -8.52 -7.39
N THR A 16 10.98 -9.73 -6.84
CA THR A 16 10.14 -10.87 -7.23
C THR A 16 9.36 -11.34 -6.01
N PHE A 17 8.07 -11.59 -6.20
CA PHE A 17 7.13 -11.98 -5.18
C PHE A 17 6.49 -13.32 -5.55
N PRO A 18 6.31 -14.23 -4.57
CA PRO A 18 5.53 -15.43 -4.79
C PRO A 18 4.05 -15.07 -4.97
N ASP A 19 3.38 -15.81 -5.84
CA ASP A 19 1.92 -15.74 -5.93
C ASP A 19 1.30 -16.28 -4.63
N ALA A 20 0.22 -15.66 -4.18
CA ALA A 20 -0.52 -16.17 -3.03
C ALA A 20 -1.14 -17.54 -3.36
N THR A 21 -1.00 -18.51 -2.46
CA THR A 21 -1.64 -19.81 -2.60
C THR A 21 -3.11 -19.76 -2.15
N ASP A 22 -3.92 -20.74 -2.55
CA ASP A 22 -5.31 -20.85 -2.07
C ASP A 22 -5.40 -20.90 -0.53
N ALA A 23 -4.40 -21.51 0.12
CA ALA A 23 -4.30 -21.53 1.57
C ALA A 23 -4.01 -20.14 2.15
N ASP A 24 -3.10 -19.37 1.55
CA ASP A 24 -2.80 -18.00 1.97
C ASP A 24 -4.03 -17.10 1.84
N VAL A 25 -4.76 -17.24 0.73
CA VAL A 25 -6.01 -16.52 0.49
C VAL A 25 -7.05 -16.89 1.55
N ARG A 26 -7.22 -18.19 1.85
CA ARG A 26 -8.15 -18.64 2.89
C ARG A 26 -7.81 -18.04 4.25
N ILE A 27 -6.54 -18.09 4.64
CA ILE A 27 -6.05 -17.52 5.89
C ILE A 27 -6.30 -16.01 5.95
N ALA A 28 -6.07 -15.28 4.85
CA ALA A 28 -6.31 -13.84 4.77
C ALA A 28 -7.80 -13.51 4.94
N LEU A 29 -8.70 -14.29 4.34
CA LEU A 29 -10.15 -14.12 4.46
C LEU A 29 -10.63 -14.38 5.88
N ASP A 30 -10.18 -15.47 6.52
CA ASP A 30 -10.57 -15.79 7.89
C ASP A 30 -10.10 -14.70 8.87
N LYS A 31 -8.88 -14.18 8.69
CA LYS A 31 -8.37 -13.03 9.46
C LYS A 31 -9.17 -11.76 9.22
N ALA A 32 -9.50 -11.44 7.97
CA ALA A 32 -10.29 -10.27 7.61
C ALA A 32 -11.68 -10.33 8.25
N GLN A 33 -12.33 -11.50 8.22
CA GLN A 33 -13.63 -11.70 8.86
C GLN A 33 -13.56 -11.51 10.38
N ALA A 34 -12.56 -12.09 11.05
CA ALA A 34 -12.38 -11.92 12.49
C ALA A 34 -12.11 -10.46 12.88
N ALA A 35 -11.29 -9.75 12.09
CA ALA A 35 -11.03 -8.32 12.27
C ALA A 35 -12.30 -7.48 12.06
N PHE A 36 -13.08 -7.78 11.02
CA PHE A 36 -14.32 -7.08 10.71
C PHE A 36 -15.35 -7.18 11.84
N LEU A 37 -15.51 -8.35 12.46
CA LEU A 37 -16.45 -8.55 13.57
C LEU A 37 -16.18 -7.60 14.74
N ARG A 38 -14.92 -7.25 14.99
CA ARG A 38 -14.53 -6.26 15.99
C ARG A 38 -14.59 -4.83 15.45
N TRP A 39 -14.10 -4.64 14.23
CA TRP A 39 -13.98 -3.32 13.60
C TRP A 39 -15.34 -2.68 13.28
N LYS A 40 -16.38 -3.47 13.03
CA LYS A 40 -17.73 -2.95 12.79
C LYS A 40 -18.29 -2.20 14.00
N GLU A 41 -17.85 -2.54 15.21
CA GLU A 41 -18.29 -1.93 16.48
C GLU A 41 -17.55 -0.63 16.80
N THR A 42 -16.40 -0.37 16.15
CA THR A 42 -15.63 0.87 16.35
C THR A 42 -16.44 2.09 15.91
N GLY A 43 -16.52 3.13 16.75
CA GLY A 43 -17.26 4.36 16.45
C GLY A 43 -16.64 5.17 15.31
N PHE A 44 -17.43 6.03 14.67
CA PHE A 44 -16.96 6.89 13.57
C PHE A 44 -15.78 7.78 13.98
N ALA A 45 -15.79 8.33 15.20
CA ALA A 45 -14.72 9.19 15.70
C ALA A 45 -13.38 8.43 15.82
N ASP A 46 -13.40 7.19 16.29
CA ASP A 46 -12.21 6.33 16.38
C ASP A 46 -11.65 5.99 15.00
N ARG A 47 -12.53 5.62 14.06
CA ARG A 47 -12.14 5.37 12.66
C ARG A 47 -11.53 6.62 12.03
N GLY A 48 -12.12 7.80 12.28
CA GLY A 48 -11.60 9.08 11.83
C GLY A 48 -10.21 9.37 12.35
N ARG A 49 -9.95 9.12 13.65
CA ARG A 49 -8.61 9.27 14.24
C ARG A 49 -7.57 8.37 13.58
N ILE A 50 -7.94 7.12 13.30
CA ILE A 50 -7.06 6.15 12.64
C ILE A 50 -6.74 6.60 11.21
N LEU A 51 -7.73 7.07 10.45
CA LEU A 51 -7.53 7.62 9.11
C LEU A 51 -6.66 8.88 9.10
N GLN A 52 -6.85 9.79 10.06
CA GLN A 52 -6.02 10.99 10.17
C GLN A 52 -4.56 10.63 10.47
N LYS A 53 -4.33 9.70 11.41
CA LYS A 53 -2.98 9.21 11.68
C LYS A 53 -2.34 8.56 10.45
N ALA A 54 -3.10 7.82 9.65
CA ALA A 54 -2.60 7.26 8.39
C ALA A 54 -2.24 8.38 7.39
N ALA A 55 -3.07 9.42 7.26
CA ALA A 55 -2.78 10.57 6.41
C ALA A 55 -1.51 11.30 6.85
N ASP A 56 -1.30 11.49 8.15
CA ASP A 56 -0.10 12.14 8.69
C ASP A 56 1.16 11.33 8.39
N LEU A 57 1.11 10.00 8.55
CA LEU A 57 2.23 9.12 8.21
C LEU A 57 2.55 9.12 6.71
N LEU A 58 1.51 9.17 5.86
CA LEU A 58 1.67 9.26 4.42
C LEU A 58 2.32 10.59 4.00
N ARG A 59 1.90 11.71 4.60
CA ARG A 59 2.50 13.03 4.36
C ARG A 59 3.95 13.09 4.85
N ALA A 60 4.23 12.56 6.03
CA ALA A 60 5.58 12.56 6.61
C ALA A 60 6.58 11.76 5.77
N ASN A 61 6.13 10.72 5.05
CA ASN A 61 6.98 9.85 4.24
C ASN A 61 6.76 10.02 2.72
N ALA A 62 6.16 11.13 2.30
CA ALA A 62 5.74 11.35 0.92
C ALA A 62 6.88 11.16 -0.10
N ASP A 63 8.09 11.64 0.22
CA ASP A 63 9.26 11.51 -0.66
C ASP A 63 9.74 10.06 -0.79
N GLY A 64 9.63 9.26 0.27
CA GLY A 64 9.96 7.84 0.23
C GLY A 64 9.01 7.06 -0.68
N TYR A 65 7.70 7.30 -0.54
CA TYR A 65 6.69 6.70 -1.41
C TYR A 65 6.81 7.17 -2.86
N ALA A 66 7.14 8.45 -3.07
CA ALA A 66 7.38 9.00 -4.40
C ALA A 66 8.54 8.30 -5.12
N ARG A 67 9.64 8.00 -4.42
CA ARG A 67 10.76 7.22 -4.98
C ARG A 67 10.33 5.81 -5.37
N LEU A 68 9.52 5.15 -4.54
CA LEU A 68 9.02 3.81 -4.84
C LEU A 68 8.14 3.82 -6.08
N LEU A 69 7.21 4.77 -6.19
CA LEU A 69 6.36 4.92 -7.38
C LEU A 69 7.16 5.21 -8.66
N THR A 70 8.21 6.02 -8.57
CA THR A 70 9.13 6.25 -9.70
C THR A 70 9.89 4.97 -10.08
N LEU A 71 10.37 4.22 -9.09
CA LEU A 71 11.14 3.00 -9.32
C LEU A 71 10.30 1.89 -9.96
N GLU A 72 9.10 1.67 -9.45
CA GLU A 72 8.25 0.57 -9.92
C GLU A 72 7.52 0.92 -11.23
N MET A 73 7.02 2.14 -11.35
CA MET A 73 6.09 2.52 -12.43
C MET A 73 6.64 3.58 -13.38
N GLY A 74 7.85 4.12 -13.13
CA GLY A 74 8.50 5.11 -13.99
C GLY A 74 7.92 6.52 -13.91
N LYS A 75 7.00 6.78 -12.97
CA LYS A 75 6.39 8.11 -12.80
C LYS A 75 7.45 9.16 -12.44
N LEU A 76 7.37 10.35 -13.02
CA LEU A 76 8.29 11.44 -12.66
C LEU A 76 8.18 11.73 -11.17
N PHE A 77 9.32 11.84 -10.49
CA PHE A 77 9.36 12.08 -9.05
C PHE A 77 8.60 13.36 -8.65
N ALA A 78 8.57 14.37 -9.51
CA ALA A 78 7.80 15.59 -9.29
C ALA A 78 6.27 15.37 -9.27
N GLU A 79 5.78 14.35 -9.99
CA GLU A 79 4.36 13.99 -10.10
C GLU A 79 3.96 12.85 -9.14
N ALA A 80 4.94 12.14 -8.59
CA ALA A 80 4.74 11.00 -7.71
C ALA A 80 4.13 11.35 -6.33
N PRO A 81 4.57 12.40 -5.61
CA PRO A 81 3.91 12.80 -4.38
C PRO A 81 2.55 13.43 -4.73
N CYS A 82 1.47 12.85 -4.21
CA CYS A 82 0.14 13.45 -4.27
C CYS A 82 0.09 14.65 -3.32
N ARG A 83 0.57 15.81 -3.81
CA ARG A 83 0.54 17.08 -3.07
C ARG A 83 -0.85 17.72 -3.04
N SER A 84 -1.81 17.21 -3.83
CA SER A 84 -3.16 17.77 -3.96
C SER A 84 -4.13 17.41 -2.82
N CYS A 85 -3.72 16.56 -1.87
CA CYS A 85 -4.53 16.19 -0.69
C CYS A 85 -4.15 16.99 0.57
N ALA A 86 -3.57 18.17 0.39
CA ALA A 86 -3.33 19.14 1.48
C ALA A 86 -4.62 19.89 1.81
#